data_AF-A0A1C3NFW6-F1
#
_entry.id   AF-A0A1C3NFW6-F1
#
_cell.length_a   1.000
_cell.length_b   1.000
_cell.length_c   1.000
_cell.angle_alpha   90.00
_cell.angle_beta   90.00
_cell.angle_gamma   90.00
#
_symmetry.space_group_name_H-M   'P 1'
#
loop_
_entity.id
_entity.type
_entity.pdbx_description
1 polymer ?
#
loop_
_entity_poly.entity_id
_entity_poly.type
_entity_poly.pdbx_seq_one_letter_code
_entity_poly.pdbx_strand_id
1 'polypeptide(L)' 'MRQGLQVCCPEEIAFGHGWIDAEQLERLAAPLRKNDYGKYLHELALRGVVP' A
#
# COMPACT_ATOMS: atom_id res chain seq x y z
N MET A 1 -25.98 -0.87 7.87
CA MET A 1 -25.59 -1.27 6.50
C MET A 1 -24.15 -0.82 6.33
N ARG A 2 -23.19 -1.73 6.55
CA ARG A 2 -21.76 -1.44 6.48
C ARG A 2 -21.45 -1.13 5.02
N GLN A 3 -21.21 0.14 4.73
CA GLN A 3 -20.70 0.63 3.44
C GLN A 3 -19.68 -0.37 2.90
N GLY A 4 -19.84 -0.77 1.65
CA GLY A 4 -18.93 -1.65 0.91
C GLY A 4 -17.58 -1.01 0.65
N LEU A 5 -16.92 -0.51 1.69
CA LEU A 5 -15.48 -0.33 1.68
C LEU A 5 -14.88 -1.72 1.82
N GLN A 6 -14.18 -2.16 0.79
CA GLN A 6 -13.19 -3.22 0.89
C GLN A 6 -12.12 -2.75 1.89
N VAL A 7 -12.37 -2.93 3.19
CA VAL A 7 -11.40 -2.76 4.28
C VAL A 7 -10.40 -3.92 4.20
N CYS A 8 -9.52 -3.94 3.20
CA CYS A 8 -8.63 -5.09 3.02
C CYS A 8 -7.22 -4.74 2.50
N CYS A 9 -6.83 -3.47 2.45
CA CYS A 9 -5.45 -3.09 2.11
C CYS A 9 -4.74 -2.53 3.35
N PRO A 10 -4.39 -3.37 4.35
CA PRO A 10 -3.69 -2.94 5.55
C PRO A 10 -2.34 -2.27 5.23
N GLU A 11 -1.73 -2.58 4.08
CA GLU A 11 -0.47 -1.98 3.62
C GLU A 11 -0.62 -0.48 3.33
N GLU A 12 -1.69 -0.06 2.65
CA GLU A 12 -1.93 1.37 2.36
C GLU A 12 -2.20 2.15 3.65
N ILE A 13 -3.00 1.58 4.57
CA ILE A 13 -3.29 2.18 5.87
C ILE A 13 -2.01 2.29 6.71
N ALA A 14 -1.21 1.22 6.78
CA ALA A 14 0.04 1.21 7.52
C ALA A 14 1.04 2.24 6.96
N PHE A 15 1.09 2.40 5.63
CA PHE A 15 1.95 3.41 4.99
C PHE A 15 1.44 4.83 5.27
N GLY A 16 0.13 5.07 5.15
CA GLY A 16 -0.52 6.35 5.48
C GLY A 16 -0.39 6.75 6.95
N HIS A 17 -0.34 5.78 7.87
CA HIS A 17 -0.12 6.01 9.29
C HIS A 17 1.37 6.05 9.70
N GLY A 18 2.30 5.81 8.76
CA GLY A 18 3.74 5.75 9.06
C GLY A 18 4.16 4.54 9.91
N TRP A 19 3.35 3.47 9.92
CA TRP A 19 3.68 2.20 10.58
C TRP A 19 4.68 1.37 9.78
N ILE A 20 4.71 1.57 8.45
CA ILE A 20 5.68 0.95 7.54
C ILE A 20 6.33 2.01 6.67
N ASP A 21 7.61 1.83 6.40
CA ASP A 21 8.39 2.68 5.50
C ASP A 21 8.20 2.28 4.04
N ALA A 22 8.56 3.16 3.10
CA ALA A 22 8.52 2.89 1.67
C ALA A 22 9.33 1.63 1.29
N GLU A 23 10.46 1.36 1.96
CA GLU A 23 11.23 0.12 1.73
C GLU A 23 10.42 -1.12 2.13
N GLN A 24 9.68 -1.04 3.25
CA GLN A 24 8.85 -2.14 3.73
C GLN A 24 7.62 -2.35 2.83
N LEU A 25 7.02 -1.27 2.35
CA LEU A 25 5.96 -1.31 1.36
C LEU A 25 6.44 -1.94 0.05
N GLU A 26 7.65 -1.59 -0.43
CA GLU A 26 8.24 -2.17 -1.64
C GLU A 26 8.50 -3.67 -1.48
N ARG A 27 9.00 -4.13 -0.33
CA ARG A 27 9.18 -5.56 -0.06
C ARG A 27 7.87 -6.34 -0.07
N LEU A 28 6.79 -5.74 0.43
CA LEU A 28 5.44 -6.32 0.38
C LEU A 28 4.87 -6.28 -1.05
N ALA A 29 5.17 -5.22 -1.81
CA ALA A 29 4.79 -5.06 -3.20
C ALA A 29 5.56 -6.00 -4.16
N ALA A 30 6.79 -6.39 -3.84
CA ALA A 30 7.64 -7.25 -4.67
C ALA A 30 6.97 -8.57 -5.12
N PRO A 31 6.37 -9.39 -4.23
CA PRO A 31 5.61 -10.58 -4.64
C PRO A 31 4.30 -10.24 -5.38
N LEU A 32 3.71 -9.07 -5.10
CA LEU A 32 2.44 -8.61 -5.67
C LEU A 32 2.61 -7.86 -6.99
N ARG A 33 3.85 -7.54 -7.41
CA ARG A 33 4.19 -6.70 -8.57
C ARG A 33 3.69 -7.27 -9.90
N LYS A 34 3.32 -8.56 -9.93
CA LYS A 34 2.67 -9.20 -11.08
C LYS A 34 1.22 -8.78 -11.27
N ASN A 35 0.56 -8.26 -10.23
CA ASN A 35 -0.81 -7.72 -10.28
C ASN A 35 -0.81 -6.20 -10.25
N ASP A 36 -1.90 -5.59 -10.72
CA ASP A 36 -2.10 -4.14 -10.68
C ASP A 36 -2.01 -3.56 -9.27
N TYR A 37 -2.42 -4.33 -8.25
CA TYR A 37 -2.29 -3.93 -6.85
C TYR A 37 -0.83 -3.75 -6.41
N GLY A 38 0.09 -4.66 -6.78
CA GLY A 38 1.50 -4.49 -6.41
C GLY A 38 2.19 -3.37 -7.17
N LYS A 39 1.75 -3.08 -8.41
CA LYS A 39 2.20 -1.87 -9.12
C LYS A 39 1.73 -0.61 -8.40
N TYR A 40 0.47 -0.58 -7.98
CA TYR A 40 -0.09 0.53 -7.22
C TYR A 40 0.62 0.73 -5.87
N LEU A 41 0.90 -0.33 -5.11
CA LEU A 41 1.67 -0.23 -3.86
C LEU A 41 3.10 0.27 -4.10
N HIS A 42 3.76 -0.15 -5.19
CA HIS A 42 5.09 0.33 -5.54
C HIS A 42 5.08 1.81 -5.96
N GLU A 43 4.09 2.24 -6.75
CA GLU A 43 3.88 3.66 -7.07
C GLU A 43 3.57 4.48 -5.81
N LEU A 44 2.80 3.94 -4.88
CA LEU A 44 2.52 4.57 -3.59
C LEU A 44 3.82 4.75 -2.78
N ALA A 45 4.68 3.73 -2.75
CA ALA A 45 6.00 3.77 -2.11
C ALA A 45 6.89 4.87 -2.72
N LEU A 46 6.92 4.93 -4.06
CA LEU A 46 7.73 5.88 -4.82
C LEU A 46 7.23 7.32 -4.73
N ARG A 47 5.91 7.52 -4.73
CA ARG A 47 5.30 8.85 -4.66
C ARG A 47 5.48 9.49 -3.29
N GLY A 48 5.62 8.66 -2.25
CA GLY A 48 5.63 9.10 -0.87
C GLY A 48 4.24 9.54 -0.41
N VAL A 49 3.92 9.32 0.87
CA VAL A 49 2.76 9.95 1.50
C VAL A 49 3.06 11.44 1.60
N VAL A 50 2.40 12.25 0.77
CA VAL A 50 2.35 13.69 0.98
C VAL A 50 1.59 13.95 2.30
N PRO A 51 2.18 14.71 3.24
CA PRO A 51 1.59 14.97 4.55
C PRO A 51 0.27 15.75 4.47
#